data_AF-A0A517TNL2-F1
#
_entry.id   AF-A0A517TNL2-F1
#
_cell.length_a   1.000
_cell.length_b   1.000
_cell.length_c   1.000
_cell.angle_alpha   90.00
_cell.angle_beta   90.00
_cell.angle_gamma   90.00
#
_symmetry.space_group_name_H-M   'P 1'
#
loop_
_entity.id
_entity.type
_entity.pdbx_description
1 polymer ?
#
loop_
_entity_poly.entity_id
_entity_poly.type
_entity_poly.pdbx_seq_one_letter_code
_entity_poly.pdbx_strand_id
1 'polypeptide(L)'
;MLRATAILLAALTAAAPAAAVNVVIDYTYAPSFFSESTTNGQQARAAVEAAADYFTEILDDDFVSMQKPDDYISSANGGADVSYSWNWESFFTNPTTGLETSFNNPTYAEDEYRIYVGARSLSGSTLGRGGPGGYRSSGGGSYYFQWQLDEINQIGEEFEMLLDNRSQGAGDFGRWGGALTFNTGTNWHYDHNTLPPSSSYNDLFSVALHELGHAIGLGASDEWSALVSGSTFLGSASYAANGNVYPSVIPGHWAGNTMSTVFGGTASQEAAMDPNITTGTRKLWTTLDAAGLTDIGWEVVEPVLALAGDYNLDGVVDAADYTVWRDNFGTPQAIGSYAEWSSNYGATSAATGVSVPEPSAVALLALACLAGATRRN
;
A
#
# COMPACT_ATOMS: atom_id res chain seq x y z
N MET A 1 -10.96 48.01 -24.86
CA MET A 1 -10.04 46.88 -25.09
C MET A 1 -9.73 46.25 -23.74
N LEU A 2 -10.37 45.10 -23.44
CA LEU A 2 -10.18 44.34 -22.21
C LEU A 2 -8.73 43.85 -22.12
N ARG A 3 -8.08 44.02 -20.97
CA ARG A 3 -6.89 43.25 -20.62
C ARG A 3 -7.33 42.16 -19.65
N ALA A 4 -7.33 40.93 -20.13
CA ALA A 4 -7.58 39.73 -19.34
C ALA A 4 -6.35 39.48 -18.44
N THR A 5 -6.58 39.40 -17.14
CA THR A 5 -5.59 38.95 -16.16
C THR A 5 -5.76 37.44 -16.02
N ALA A 6 -4.84 36.66 -16.58
CA ALA A 6 -4.79 35.21 -16.38
C ALA A 6 -4.24 34.94 -14.97
N ILE A 7 -5.08 34.41 -14.09
CA ILE A 7 -4.66 33.82 -12.82
C ILE A 7 -4.23 32.39 -13.16
N LEU A 8 -2.93 32.12 -13.15
CA LEU A 8 -2.40 30.77 -13.21
C LEU A 8 -2.58 30.15 -11.83
N LEU A 9 -3.55 29.25 -11.68
CA LEU A 9 -3.69 28.42 -10.49
C LEU A 9 -2.74 27.23 -10.68
N ALA A 10 -1.55 27.31 -10.09
CA ALA A 10 -0.65 26.17 -10.01
C ALA A 10 -1.20 25.20 -8.96
N ALA A 11 -1.66 24.03 -9.39
CA ALA A 11 -1.92 22.91 -8.50
C ALA A 11 -0.56 22.45 -7.95
N LEU A 12 -0.33 22.69 -6.66
CA LEU A 12 0.81 22.14 -5.95
C LEU A 12 0.47 20.66 -5.68
N THR A 13 1.03 19.75 -6.49
CA THR A 13 1.13 18.35 -6.08
C THR A 13 2.16 18.29 -4.97
N ALA A 14 1.75 17.95 -3.76
CA ALA A 14 2.67 17.64 -2.69
C ALA A 14 3.52 16.43 -3.15
N ALA A 15 4.84 16.61 -3.20
CA ALA A 15 5.75 15.49 -3.37
C ALA A 15 5.79 14.74 -2.03
N ALA A 16 5.54 13.42 -2.08
CA ALA A 16 5.77 12.50 -0.97
C ALA A 16 7.23 12.62 -0.49
N PRO A 17 7.54 12.26 0.78
CA PRO A 17 8.92 12.21 1.24
C PRO A 17 9.78 11.36 0.28
N ALA A 18 11.03 11.76 0.12
CA ALA A 18 11.99 11.02 -0.68
C ALA A 18 12.40 9.75 0.09
N ALA A 19 12.29 8.59 -0.58
CA ALA A 19 12.62 7.22 -0.12
C ALA A 19 11.62 6.61 0.88
N ALA A 20 10.58 5.95 0.36
CA ALA A 20 9.69 4.97 1.04
C ALA A 20 8.55 4.54 0.09
N VAL A 21 8.13 3.28 0.14
CA VAL A 21 7.01 2.76 -0.66
C VAL A 21 5.72 3.55 -0.42
N ASN A 22 5.13 4.02 -1.51
CA ASN A 22 3.87 4.75 -1.57
C ASN A 22 2.75 3.87 -2.12
N VAL A 23 1.79 3.50 -1.26
CA VAL A 23 0.60 2.75 -1.64
C VAL A 23 -0.40 3.69 -2.32
N VAL A 24 -0.47 3.61 -3.65
CA VAL A 24 -1.32 4.50 -4.47
C VAL A 24 -2.65 3.83 -4.81
N ILE A 25 -3.75 4.43 -4.36
CA ILE A 25 -5.09 3.93 -4.65
C ILE A 25 -5.60 4.43 -6.01
N ASP A 26 -6.06 3.50 -6.84
CA ASP A 26 -6.62 3.76 -8.16
C ASP A 26 -8.11 3.39 -8.23
N TYR A 27 -8.96 4.41 -8.36
CA TYR A 27 -10.42 4.29 -8.41
C TYR A 27 -10.99 4.10 -9.82
N THR A 28 -10.16 3.81 -10.83
CA THR A 28 -10.61 3.67 -12.23
C THR A 28 -11.77 2.69 -12.39
N TYR A 29 -11.81 1.63 -11.57
CA TYR A 29 -12.86 0.61 -11.61
C TYR A 29 -13.96 0.80 -10.57
N ALA A 30 -14.03 1.95 -9.89
CA ALA A 30 -14.83 2.13 -8.67
C ALA A 30 -15.97 3.18 -8.74
N PRO A 31 -16.71 3.35 -9.85
CA PRO A 31 -17.51 4.57 -10.05
C PRO A 31 -18.70 4.77 -9.10
N SER A 32 -19.25 3.69 -8.50
CA SER A 32 -20.49 3.78 -7.70
C SER A 32 -20.23 3.80 -6.19
N PHE A 33 -19.61 2.74 -5.64
CA PHE A 33 -19.36 2.60 -4.19
C PHE A 33 -18.44 3.70 -3.67
N PHE A 34 -17.50 4.14 -4.50
CA PHE A 34 -16.55 5.21 -4.22
C PHE A 34 -16.89 6.48 -5.02
N SER A 35 -18.18 6.77 -5.23
CA SER A 35 -18.59 7.97 -5.96
C SER A 35 -18.33 9.24 -5.15
N GLU A 36 -17.52 10.15 -5.69
CA GLU A 36 -17.26 11.48 -5.11
C GLU A 36 -18.51 12.37 -5.06
N SER A 37 -19.59 12.00 -5.76
CA SER A 37 -20.85 12.75 -5.72
C SER A 37 -21.74 12.43 -4.52
N THR A 38 -21.34 11.48 -3.66
CA THR A 38 -22.11 11.03 -2.49
C THR A 38 -21.28 11.10 -1.23
N THR A 39 -21.90 11.41 -0.09
CA THR A 39 -21.21 11.43 1.21
C THR A 39 -20.58 10.07 1.54
N ASN A 40 -21.31 8.97 1.37
CA ASN A 40 -20.77 7.63 1.62
C ASN A 40 -19.60 7.31 0.70
N GLY A 41 -19.65 7.67 -0.58
CA GLY A 41 -18.54 7.41 -1.50
C GLY A 41 -17.30 8.26 -1.21
N GLN A 42 -17.47 9.50 -0.76
CA GLN A 42 -16.37 10.34 -0.26
C GLN A 42 -15.74 9.75 1.01
N GLN A 43 -16.56 9.33 1.98
CA GLN A 43 -16.09 8.68 3.20
C GLN A 43 -15.43 7.33 2.92
N ALA A 44 -15.98 6.54 1.98
CA ALA A 44 -15.38 5.28 1.55
C ALA A 44 -13.98 5.48 0.96
N ARG A 45 -13.81 6.51 0.13
CA ARG A 45 -12.49 6.89 -0.39
C ARG A 45 -11.57 7.25 0.75
N ALA A 46 -11.98 8.18 1.60
CA ALA A 46 -11.18 8.63 2.72
C ALA A 46 -10.75 7.49 3.65
N ALA A 47 -11.62 6.49 3.89
CA ALA A 47 -11.26 5.32 4.69
C ALA A 47 -10.24 4.39 4.00
N VAL A 48 -10.34 4.18 2.69
CA VAL A 48 -9.36 3.35 1.96
C VAL A 48 -8.03 4.08 1.80
N GLU A 49 -8.06 5.39 1.53
CA GLU A 49 -6.85 6.23 1.48
C GLU A 49 -6.17 6.25 2.85
N ALA A 50 -6.89 6.43 3.95
CA ALA A 50 -6.30 6.38 5.30
C ALA A 50 -5.63 5.04 5.60
N ALA A 51 -6.19 3.93 5.11
CA ALA A 51 -5.56 2.62 5.25
C ALA A 51 -4.31 2.49 4.37
N ALA A 52 -4.31 3.09 3.18
CA ALA A 52 -3.14 3.14 2.30
C ALA A 52 -2.01 4.01 2.88
N ASP A 53 -2.35 5.20 3.37
CA ASP A 53 -1.46 6.13 4.06
C ASP A 53 -0.80 5.44 5.26
N TYR A 54 -1.56 4.65 6.03
CA TYR A 54 -1.01 3.85 7.13
C TYR A 54 0.08 2.88 6.66
N PHE A 55 -0.13 2.16 5.55
CA PHE A 55 0.91 1.27 5.01
C PHE A 55 2.10 2.05 4.43
N THR A 56 1.87 3.16 3.74
CA THR A 56 2.92 4.07 3.27
C THR A 56 3.77 4.61 4.43
N GLU A 57 3.21 4.78 5.63
CA GLU A 57 3.95 5.24 6.81
C GLU A 57 4.85 4.16 7.41
N ILE A 58 4.44 2.88 7.37
CA ILE A 58 5.15 1.80 8.05
C ILE A 58 6.09 1.00 7.14
N LEU A 59 6.02 1.16 5.83
CA LEU A 59 6.88 0.47 4.87
C LEU A 59 8.05 1.39 4.47
N ASP A 60 9.27 1.00 4.84
CA ASP A 60 10.50 1.79 4.67
C ASP A 60 11.33 1.33 3.46
N ASP A 61 10.85 0.33 2.70
CA ASP A 61 11.50 -0.15 1.50
C ASP A 61 11.61 0.94 0.42
N ASP A 62 12.65 0.85 -0.41
CA ASP A 62 12.86 1.71 -1.57
C ASP A 62 12.61 0.93 -2.86
N PHE A 63 11.65 1.34 -3.68
CA PHE A 63 11.39 0.69 -4.96
C PHE A 63 11.98 1.43 -6.14
N VAL A 64 12.75 0.70 -6.94
CA VAL A 64 13.09 1.12 -8.29
C VAL A 64 11.85 1.11 -9.20
N SER A 65 11.86 1.96 -10.23
CA SER A 65 10.80 1.94 -11.25
C SER A 65 10.74 0.59 -11.95
N MET A 66 9.52 0.10 -12.19
CA MET A 66 9.29 -1.14 -12.91
C MET A 66 8.84 -0.84 -14.34
N GLN A 67 9.68 -1.20 -15.31
CA GLN A 67 9.39 -1.09 -16.74
C GLN A 67 10.17 -2.15 -17.52
N LYS A 68 9.78 -2.40 -18.77
CA LYS A 68 10.54 -3.31 -19.61
C LYS A 68 11.95 -2.75 -19.91
N PRO A 69 12.96 -3.61 -20.12
CA PRO A 69 14.25 -3.19 -20.64
C PRO A 69 14.12 -2.60 -22.05
N ASP A 70 15.10 -1.78 -22.43
CA ASP A 70 15.29 -1.39 -23.82
C ASP A 70 15.52 -2.63 -24.70
N ASP A 71 15.07 -2.58 -25.94
CA ASP A 71 15.32 -3.66 -26.89
C ASP A 71 16.83 -3.81 -27.10
N TYR A 72 17.33 -5.03 -26.97
CA TYR A 72 18.72 -5.35 -27.24
C TYR A 72 19.00 -5.17 -28.73
N ILE A 73 20.00 -4.36 -29.07
CA ILE A 73 20.43 -4.15 -30.46
C ILE A 73 21.93 -4.38 -30.53
N SER A 74 22.36 -5.33 -31.35
CA SER A 74 23.78 -5.63 -31.55
C SER A 74 24.11 -5.61 -33.04
N SER A 75 25.00 -4.70 -33.42
CA SER A 75 25.49 -4.60 -34.80
C SER A 75 26.57 -5.65 -35.04
N ALA A 76 26.28 -6.62 -35.91
CA ALA A 76 27.26 -7.60 -36.33
C ALA A 76 28.20 -6.98 -37.38
N ASN A 77 29.52 -7.08 -37.17
CA ASN A 77 30.50 -6.57 -38.12
C ASN A 77 30.42 -7.35 -39.44
N GLY A 78 29.71 -6.80 -40.43
CA GLY A 78 29.45 -7.43 -41.74
C GLY A 78 28.18 -8.28 -41.84
N GLY A 79 27.28 -8.24 -40.85
CA GLY A 79 25.97 -8.90 -40.85
C GLY A 79 24.81 -7.91 -40.71
N ALA A 80 23.57 -8.39 -40.74
CA ALA A 80 22.41 -7.58 -40.33
C ALA A 80 22.42 -7.39 -38.81
N ASP A 81 21.90 -6.26 -38.32
CA ASP A 81 21.70 -6.04 -36.90
C ASP A 81 20.76 -7.13 -36.34
N VAL A 82 21.06 -7.61 -35.13
CA VAL A 82 20.16 -8.48 -34.38
C VAL A 82 19.41 -7.68 -33.33
N SER A 83 18.15 -8.04 -33.11
CA SER A 83 17.35 -7.50 -32.02
C SER A 83 16.74 -8.59 -31.15
N TYR A 84 16.64 -8.29 -29.86
CA TYR A 84 15.89 -9.09 -28.88
C TYR A 84 15.05 -8.15 -28.02
N SER A 85 13.80 -8.52 -27.81
CA SER A 85 12.86 -7.69 -27.04
C SER A 85 12.21 -8.51 -25.93
N TRP A 86 12.01 -7.86 -24.80
CA TRP A 86 11.25 -8.36 -23.68
C TRP A 86 9.86 -7.72 -23.68
N ASN A 87 8.87 -8.50 -23.30
CA ASN A 87 7.52 -8.04 -23.06
C ASN A 87 7.04 -8.59 -21.73
N TRP A 88 6.21 -7.83 -21.06
CA TRP A 88 5.55 -8.28 -19.85
C TRP A 88 4.15 -7.70 -19.74
N GLU A 89 3.32 -8.37 -18.96
CA GLU A 89 1.99 -7.88 -18.62
C GLU A 89 1.80 -7.98 -17.11
N SER A 90 1.39 -6.88 -16.50
CA SER A 90 0.84 -6.88 -15.13
C SER A 90 -0.63 -7.27 -15.22
N PHE A 91 -1.14 -8.08 -14.29
CA PHE A 91 -2.57 -8.42 -14.26
C PHE A 91 -3.12 -8.57 -12.85
N PHE A 92 -4.41 -8.34 -12.70
CA PHE A 92 -5.12 -8.44 -11.43
C PHE A 92 -6.58 -8.82 -11.66
N THR A 93 -7.26 -9.27 -10.61
CA THR A 93 -8.70 -9.49 -10.68
C THR A 93 -9.41 -8.14 -10.57
N ASN A 94 -10.09 -7.72 -11.65
CA ASN A 94 -10.84 -6.47 -11.67
C ASN A 94 -11.80 -6.41 -10.48
N PRO A 95 -11.74 -5.37 -9.64
CA PRO A 95 -12.46 -5.36 -8.38
C PRO A 95 -13.98 -5.25 -8.57
N THR A 96 -14.44 -4.73 -9.70
CA THR A 96 -15.87 -4.56 -9.98
C THR A 96 -16.47 -5.70 -10.80
N THR A 97 -15.73 -6.26 -11.76
CA THR A 97 -16.27 -7.33 -12.62
C THR A 97 -15.89 -8.74 -12.15
N GLY A 98 -14.78 -8.90 -11.43
CA GLY A 98 -14.25 -10.20 -11.02
C GLY A 98 -13.53 -10.98 -12.10
N LEU A 99 -13.34 -10.36 -13.27
CA LEU A 99 -12.56 -10.91 -14.37
C LEU A 99 -11.14 -10.37 -14.32
N GLU A 100 -10.19 -11.08 -14.90
CA GLU A 100 -8.83 -10.58 -15.04
C GLU A 100 -8.80 -9.30 -15.90
N THR A 101 -7.98 -8.34 -15.48
CA THR A 101 -7.59 -7.17 -16.27
C THR A 101 -6.06 -7.14 -16.32
N SER A 102 -5.51 -6.78 -17.48
CA SER A 102 -4.07 -6.75 -17.70
C SER A 102 -3.63 -5.52 -18.49
N PHE A 103 -2.41 -5.06 -18.23
CA PHE A 103 -1.74 -4.00 -18.98
C PHE A 103 -0.49 -4.56 -19.65
N ASN A 104 -0.27 -4.19 -20.90
CA ASN A 104 0.89 -4.64 -21.67
C ASN A 104 2.02 -3.62 -21.59
N ASN A 105 3.20 -4.08 -21.15
CA ASN A 105 4.40 -3.29 -20.88
C ASN A 105 4.12 -1.99 -20.11
N PRO A 106 3.42 -2.04 -18.97
CA PRO A 106 3.21 -0.84 -18.16
C PRO A 106 4.55 -0.35 -17.58
N THR A 107 4.52 0.89 -17.12
CA THR A 107 5.56 1.47 -16.27
C THR A 107 4.93 1.82 -14.93
N TYR A 108 5.53 1.36 -13.84
CA TYR A 108 5.23 1.80 -12.49
C TYR A 108 6.38 2.68 -12.01
N ALA A 109 6.07 3.80 -11.38
CA ALA A 109 7.08 4.72 -10.90
C ALA A 109 7.96 4.08 -9.81
N GLU A 110 9.08 4.73 -9.52
CA GLU A 110 9.82 4.51 -8.26
C GLU A 110 8.86 4.66 -7.09
N ASP A 111 9.05 3.83 -6.07
CA ASP A 111 8.27 3.80 -4.82
C ASP A 111 6.76 3.53 -4.97
N GLU A 112 6.22 3.40 -6.17
CA GLU A 112 4.78 3.19 -6.36
C GLU A 112 4.37 1.73 -6.13
N TYR A 113 3.45 1.49 -5.19
CA TYR A 113 2.69 0.24 -5.08
C TYR A 113 1.20 0.49 -5.40
N ARG A 114 0.78 0.13 -6.61
CA ARG A 114 -0.57 0.51 -7.10
C ARG A 114 -1.66 -0.45 -6.66
N ILE A 115 -2.74 0.06 -6.08
CA ILE A 115 -3.90 -0.72 -5.67
C ILE A 115 -5.14 -0.29 -6.46
N TYR A 116 -5.65 -1.16 -7.32
CA TYR A 116 -6.95 -0.94 -7.97
C TYR A 116 -8.09 -1.32 -7.03
N VAL A 117 -8.92 -0.35 -6.66
CA VAL A 117 -10.05 -0.58 -5.76
C VAL A 117 -11.37 -0.62 -6.52
N GLY A 118 -12.36 -1.30 -5.95
CA GLY A 118 -13.72 -1.32 -6.46
C GLY A 118 -14.64 -2.05 -5.49
N ALA A 119 -15.85 -2.34 -5.96
CA ALA A 119 -16.84 -3.04 -5.15
C ALA A 119 -17.76 -3.85 -6.05
N ARG A 120 -18.17 -5.02 -5.56
CA ARG A 120 -19.19 -5.86 -6.21
C ARG A 120 -19.89 -6.73 -5.17
N SER A 121 -20.92 -7.45 -5.59
CA SER A 121 -21.51 -8.49 -4.73
C SER A 121 -20.51 -9.62 -4.52
N LEU A 122 -20.23 -9.95 -3.25
CA LEU A 122 -19.41 -11.10 -2.87
C LEU A 122 -20.29 -12.17 -2.20
N SER A 123 -19.99 -13.44 -2.44
CA SER A 123 -20.77 -14.56 -1.90
C SER A 123 -20.45 -14.85 -0.44
N GLY A 124 -21.43 -15.38 0.30
CA GLY A 124 -21.22 -15.80 1.68
C GLY A 124 -21.06 -14.61 2.63
N SER A 125 -20.17 -14.75 3.62
CA SER A 125 -19.87 -13.73 4.63
C SER A 125 -18.67 -12.85 4.27
N THR A 126 -18.11 -12.98 3.06
CA THR A 126 -16.95 -12.21 2.62
C THR A 126 -17.29 -10.73 2.54
N LEU A 127 -16.56 -9.92 3.31
CA LEU A 127 -16.74 -8.46 3.38
C LEU A 127 -15.86 -7.75 2.35
N GLY A 128 -14.62 -8.20 2.20
CA GLY A 128 -13.67 -7.71 1.22
C GLY A 128 -12.90 -8.85 0.58
N ARG A 129 -12.13 -8.52 -0.46
CA ARG A 129 -11.10 -9.41 -0.98
C ARG A 129 -9.97 -8.56 -1.58
N GLY A 130 -8.80 -8.67 -0.99
CA GLY A 130 -7.54 -8.13 -1.45
C GLY A 130 -6.63 -9.22 -1.98
N GLY A 131 -5.62 -8.81 -2.73
CA GLY A 131 -4.56 -9.70 -3.18
C GLY A 131 -3.59 -9.02 -4.13
N PRO A 132 -2.37 -9.55 -4.21
CA PRO A 132 -1.36 -9.00 -5.08
C PRO A 132 -1.72 -9.24 -6.54
N GLY A 133 -1.24 -8.35 -7.40
CA GLY A 133 -1.26 -8.53 -8.84
C GLY A 133 -0.22 -9.55 -9.27
N GLY A 134 -0.50 -10.27 -10.35
CA GLY A 134 0.46 -11.14 -11.00
C GLY A 134 1.19 -10.44 -12.14
N TYR A 135 2.21 -11.10 -12.67
CA TYR A 135 2.82 -10.73 -13.93
C TYR A 135 3.02 -11.95 -14.83
N ARG A 136 3.20 -11.69 -16.11
CA ARG A 136 3.66 -12.67 -17.09
C ARG A 136 4.65 -12.00 -18.02
N SER A 137 5.78 -12.66 -18.26
CA SER A 137 6.87 -12.15 -19.08
C SER A 137 7.11 -13.06 -20.28
N SER A 138 7.68 -12.49 -21.33
CA SER A 138 8.16 -13.22 -22.50
C SER A 138 9.30 -12.46 -23.16
N GLY A 139 10.20 -13.19 -23.81
CA GLY A 139 11.29 -12.61 -24.59
C GLY A 139 11.40 -13.29 -25.93
N GLY A 140 11.82 -12.54 -26.95
CA GLY A 140 12.02 -13.11 -28.27
C GLY A 140 12.86 -12.22 -29.17
N GLY A 141 13.64 -12.85 -30.04
CA GLY A 141 14.54 -12.14 -30.93
C GLY A 141 15.51 -13.06 -31.67
N SER A 142 16.52 -12.44 -32.25
CA SER A 142 17.63 -13.12 -32.91
C SER A 142 18.94 -12.81 -32.20
N TYR A 143 19.88 -13.75 -32.28
CA TYR A 143 21.27 -13.58 -31.87
C TYR A 143 22.13 -14.47 -32.76
N TYR A 144 23.42 -14.15 -32.90
CA TYR A 144 24.37 -14.92 -33.69
C TYR A 144 25.47 -15.56 -32.86
N PHE A 145 25.81 -14.93 -31.73
CA PHE A 145 26.97 -15.31 -30.94
C PHE A 145 26.58 -15.59 -29.49
N GLN A 146 27.33 -16.50 -28.86
CA GLN A 146 27.08 -16.86 -27.46
C GLN A 146 27.16 -15.66 -26.51
N TRP A 147 28.11 -14.74 -26.72
CA TRP A 147 28.24 -13.57 -25.87
C TRP A 147 27.02 -12.63 -25.93
N GLN A 148 26.31 -12.58 -27.07
CA GLN A 148 25.05 -11.83 -27.18
C GLN A 148 23.96 -12.52 -26.36
N LEU A 149 23.90 -13.85 -26.43
CA LEU A 149 22.96 -14.64 -25.64
C LEU A 149 23.24 -14.51 -24.14
N ASP A 150 24.51 -14.49 -23.73
CA ASP A 150 24.89 -14.30 -22.33
C ASP A 150 24.44 -12.93 -21.80
N GLU A 151 24.61 -11.87 -22.60
CA GLU A 151 24.14 -10.51 -22.28
C GLU A 151 22.61 -10.41 -22.25
N ILE A 152 21.92 -11.02 -23.22
CA ILE A 152 20.45 -11.12 -23.26
C ILE A 152 19.93 -11.87 -22.02
N ASN A 153 20.57 -12.98 -21.63
CA ASN A 153 20.16 -13.74 -20.46
C ASN A 153 20.37 -12.94 -19.19
N GLN A 154 21.47 -12.21 -19.06
CA GLN A 154 21.72 -11.33 -17.90
C GLN A 154 20.63 -10.26 -17.78
N ILE A 155 20.31 -9.53 -18.87
CA ILE A 155 19.24 -8.53 -18.86
C ILE A 155 17.89 -9.19 -18.51
N GLY A 156 17.64 -10.39 -19.03
CA GLY A 156 16.44 -11.16 -18.71
C GLY A 156 16.35 -11.52 -17.23
N GLU A 157 17.42 -12.02 -16.63
CA GLU A 157 17.47 -12.39 -15.21
C GLU A 157 17.27 -11.17 -14.30
N GLU A 158 17.91 -10.04 -14.61
CA GLU A 158 17.71 -8.77 -13.89
C GLU A 158 16.25 -8.30 -14.01
N PHE A 159 15.64 -8.44 -15.19
CA PHE A 159 14.25 -8.08 -15.41
C PHE A 159 13.28 -9.00 -14.65
N GLU A 160 13.50 -10.31 -14.63
CA GLU A 160 12.66 -11.22 -13.83
C GLU A 160 12.74 -10.92 -12.32
N MET A 161 13.94 -10.62 -11.80
CA MET A 161 14.07 -10.17 -10.40
C MET A 161 13.29 -8.87 -10.15
N LEU A 162 13.36 -7.90 -11.06
CA LEU A 162 12.56 -6.69 -10.97
C LEU A 162 11.06 -6.99 -10.89
N LEU A 163 10.53 -7.91 -11.72
CA LEU A 163 9.11 -8.27 -11.73
C LEU A 163 8.66 -9.07 -10.50
N ASP A 164 9.53 -9.91 -9.96
CA ASP A 164 9.21 -10.81 -8.86
C ASP A 164 9.21 -10.11 -7.49
N ASN A 165 10.24 -9.32 -7.22
CA ASN A 165 10.49 -8.76 -5.89
C ASN A 165 11.04 -7.33 -5.91
N ARG A 166 10.82 -6.55 -6.97
CA ARG A 166 11.33 -5.17 -7.09
C ARG A 166 12.85 -5.06 -6.91
N SER A 167 13.59 -6.13 -7.20
CA SER A 167 15.04 -6.22 -6.98
C SER A 167 15.48 -6.03 -5.52
N GLN A 168 14.61 -6.29 -4.54
CA GLN A 168 14.94 -6.13 -3.11
C GLN A 168 15.85 -7.26 -2.58
N GLY A 169 15.63 -8.49 -3.03
CA GLY A 169 16.39 -9.64 -2.54
C GLY A 169 15.64 -10.95 -2.73
N ALA A 170 16.38 -12.05 -2.83
CA ALA A 170 15.77 -13.36 -3.01
C ALA A 170 14.95 -13.75 -1.75
N GLY A 171 13.66 -14.01 -1.96
CA GLY A 171 12.73 -14.37 -0.88
C GLY A 171 11.97 -13.19 -0.28
N ASP A 172 12.20 -11.97 -0.77
CA ASP A 172 11.43 -10.80 -0.36
C ASP A 172 10.23 -10.61 -1.27
N PHE A 173 9.10 -10.21 -0.69
CA PHE A 173 7.92 -9.86 -1.44
C PHE A 173 8.08 -8.45 -2.03
N GLY A 174 7.85 -8.29 -3.33
CA GLY A 174 7.93 -6.98 -3.98
C GLY A 174 7.22 -6.97 -5.33
N ARG A 175 5.89 -7.07 -5.32
CA ARG A 175 5.08 -7.03 -6.56
C ARG A 175 4.88 -5.59 -7.04
N TRP A 176 4.32 -5.42 -8.24
CA TRP A 176 4.01 -4.10 -8.80
C TRP A 176 2.84 -3.39 -8.09
N GLY A 177 1.95 -4.15 -7.46
CA GLY A 177 0.68 -3.67 -6.96
C GLY A 177 -0.34 -4.80 -6.80
N GLY A 178 -1.63 -4.44 -6.75
CA GLY A 178 -2.73 -5.39 -6.55
C GLY A 178 -4.11 -4.77 -6.67
N ALA A 179 -5.10 -5.42 -6.07
CA ALA A 179 -6.47 -4.93 -6.09
C ALA A 179 -7.25 -5.28 -4.84
N LEU A 180 -8.25 -4.44 -4.53
CA LEU A 180 -9.20 -4.62 -3.43
C LEU A 180 -10.63 -4.55 -3.95
N THR A 181 -11.49 -5.47 -3.51
CA THR A 181 -12.93 -5.36 -3.74
C THR A 181 -13.71 -5.45 -2.45
N PHE A 182 -14.71 -4.58 -2.28
CA PHE A 182 -15.60 -4.60 -1.12
C PHE A 182 -17.00 -5.07 -1.50
N ASN A 183 -17.65 -5.78 -0.58
CA ASN A 183 -18.99 -6.31 -0.80
C ASN A 183 -20.04 -5.18 -0.79
N THR A 184 -20.76 -5.02 -1.90
CA THR A 184 -21.83 -4.01 -2.01
C THR A 184 -23.06 -4.32 -1.17
N GLY A 185 -23.23 -5.57 -0.72
CA GLY A 185 -24.36 -6.01 0.10
C GLY A 185 -24.18 -5.80 1.62
N THR A 186 -23.03 -5.29 2.05
CA THR A 186 -22.69 -5.12 3.46
C THR A 186 -23.20 -3.79 4.03
N ASN A 187 -23.64 -3.82 5.28
CA ASN A 187 -23.92 -2.59 6.03
C ASN A 187 -22.59 -1.99 6.55
N TRP A 188 -22.03 -1.08 5.78
CA TRP A 188 -20.74 -0.45 6.07
C TRP A 188 -20.87 0.79 6.95
N HIS A 189 -19.95 0.91 7.90
CA HIS A 189 -19.56 2.18 8.48
C HIS A 189 -18.42 2.76 7.62
N TYR A 190 -18.68 3.89 6.95
CA TYR A 190 -17.76 4.48 5.98
C TYR A 190 -16.81 5.52 6.59
N ASP A 191 -17.24 6.20 7.66
CA ASP A 191 -16.47 7.30 8.24
C ASP A 191 -15.39 6.77 9.19
N HIS A 192 -14.13 6.77 8.74
CA HIS A 192 -13.03 6.27 9.56
C HIS A 192 -12.72 7.20 10.75
N ASN A 193 -13.20 8.44 10.78
CA ASN A 193 -12.93 9.38 11.89
C ASN A 193 -13.81 9.11 13.13
N THR A 194 -14.81 8.26 12.99
CA THR A 194 -15.69 7.87 14.09
C THR A 194 -15.73 6.36 14.23
N LEU A 195 -16.12 5.86 15.40
CA LEU A 195 -16.35 4.42 15.56
C LEU A 195 -17.70 4.01 14.94
N PRO A 196 -17.84 2.75 14.52
CA PRO A 196 -19.14 2.23 14.12
C PRO A 196 -20.22 2.51 15.18
N PRO A 197 -21.37 3.08 14.80
CA PRO A 197 -22.35 3.61 15.77
C PRO A 197 -23.14 2.50 16.48
N SER A 198 -23.10 1.26 15.98
CA SER A 198 -23.72 0.10 16.61
C SER A 198 -23.16 -1.21 16.04
N SER A 199 -23.49 -2.34 16.69
CA SER A 199 -23.15 -3.70 16.26
C SER A 199 -23.80 -4.14 14.94
N SER A 200 -24.54 -3.28 14.24
CA SER A 200 -25.13 -3.56 12.93
C SER A 200 -24.19 -3.22 11.77
N TYR A 201 -23.07 -2.56 12.04
CA TYR A 201 -22.15 -2.07 11.01
C TYR A 201 -20.82 -2.83 11.00
N ASN A 202 -20.26 -3.03 9.80
CA ASN A 202 -18.87 -3.43 9.61
C ASN A 202 -18.03 -2.18 9.35
N ASP A 203 -16.87 -2.06 9.98
CA ASP A 203 -15.98 -0.89 9.79
C ASP A 203 -15.19 -1.06 8.48
N LEU A 204 -15.40 -0.15 7.52
CA LEU A 204 -14.74 -0.23 6.21
C LEU A 204 -13.23 -0.04 6.33
N PHE A 205 -12.77 0.84 7.22
CA PHE A 205 -11.35 1.10 7.45
C PHE A 205 -10.63 -0.16 7.96
N SER A 206 -11.21 -0.84 8.96
CA SER A 206 -10.67 -2.11 9.47
C SER A 206 -10.56 -3.19 8.39
N VAL A 207 -11.58 -3.31 7.53
CA VAL A 207 -11.53 -4.27 6.41
C VAL A 207 -10.53 -3.80 5.35
N ALA A 208 -10.41 -2.50 5.08
CA ALA A 208 -9.41 -1.98 4.14
C ALA A 208 -7.98 -2.30 4.58
N LEU A 209 -7.65 -2.14 5.87
CA LEU A 209 -6.36 -2.55 6.44
C LEU A 209 -6.09 -4.04 6.21
N HIS A 210 -7.08 -4.88 6.51
CA HIS A 210 -6.99 -6.33 6.31
C HIS A 210 -6.75 -6.70 4.84
N GLU A 211 -7.56 -6.18 3.92
CA GLU A 211 -7.45 -6.51 2.51
C GLU A 211 -6.17 -5.92 1.87
N LEU A 212 -5.70 -4.76 2.35
CA LEU A 212 -4.39 -4.23 1.96
C LEU A 212 -3.26 -5.15 2.44
N GLY A 213 -3.34 -5.68 3.66
CA GLY A 213 -2.42 -6.71 4.17
C GLY A 213 -2.30 -7.91 3.22
N HIS A 214 -3.42 -8.39 2.67
CA HIS A 214 -3.39 -9.38 1.59
C HIS A 214 -2.78 -8.85 0.30
N ALA A 215 -3.13 -7.64 -0.10
CA ALA A 215 -2.62 -7.04 -1.34
C ALA A 215 -1.12 -6.81 -1.36
N ILE A 216 -0.49 -6.63 -0.19
CA ILE A 216 0.96 -6.53 0.01
C ILE A 216 1.60 -7.86 0.44
N GLY A 217 0.87 -8.98 0.36
CA GLY A 217 1.45 -10.32 0.37
C GLY A 217 1.12 -11.21 1.56
N LEU A 218 0.59 -10.70 2.68
CA LEU A 218 0.26 -11.58 3.81
C LEU A 218 -0.84 -12.56 3.43
N GLY A 219 -0.60 -13.86 3.67
CA GLY A 219 -1.57 -14.90 3.37
C GLY A 219 -1.82 -15.20 1.88
N ALA A 220 -1.28 -14.38 0.98
CA ALA A 220 -1.54 -14.44 -0.46
C ALA A 220 -0.28 -14.64 -1.31
N SER A 221 0.90 -14.61 -0.69
CA SER A 221 2.20 -14.69 -1.37
C SER A 221 2.86 -16.07 -1.24
N ASP A 222 3.85 -16.32 -2.10
CA ASP A 222 4.68 -17.51 -2.03
C ASP A 222 5.62 -17.44 -0.82
N GLU A 223 6.09 -16.24 -0.46
CA GLU A 223 6.91 -15.94 0.71
C GLU A 223 6.19 -16.32 2.01
N TRP A 224 4.92 -15.92 2.15
CA TRP A 224 4.08 -16.37 3.27
C TRP A 224 3.93 -17.89 3.26
N SER A 225 3.61 -18.47 2.10
CA SER A 225 3.35 -19.90 1.97
C SER A 225 4.58 -20.75 2.31
N ALA A 226 5.78 -20.26 1.99
CA ALA A 226 7.06 -20.90 2.33
C ALA A 226 7.30 -20.98 3.85
N LEU A 227 6.70 -20.07 4.62
CA LEU A 227 6.79 -20.03 6.08
C LEU A 227 5.68 -20.83 6.77
N VAL A 228 4.70 -21.37 6.05
CA VAL A 228 3.64 -22.19 6.64
C VAL A 228 4.03 -23.67 6.66
N SER A 229 4.02 -24.27 7.84
CA SER A 229 4.15 -25.73 8.03
C SER A 229 2.96 -26.28 8.81
N GLY A 230 2.05 -26.97 8.11
CA GLY A 230 0.80 -27.43 8.70
C GLY A 230 -0.09 -26.26 9.09
N SER A 231 -0.32 -26.07 10.39
CA SER A 231 -1.12 -24.97 10.95
C SER A 231 -0.26 -23.95 11.72
N THR A 232 1.03 -23.89 11.41
CA THR A 232 2.01 -23.04 12.12
C THR A 232 2.77 -22.19 11.13
N PHE A 233 2.94 -20.91 11.45
CA PHE A 233 3.77 -19.99 10.68
C PHE A 233 5.14 -19.86 11.34
N LEU A 234 6.19 -20.07 10.54
CA LEU A 234 7.57 -20.26 10.99
C LEU A 234 8.44 -18.99 10.87
N GLY A 235 7.81 -17.85 10.62
CA GLY A 235 8.45 -16.54 10.63
C GLY A 235 9.10 -16.21 11.97
N SER A 236 10.31 -15.66 11.93
CA SER A 236 11.12 -15.38 13.11
C SER A 236 10.69 -14.10 13.83
N ALA A 237 10.29 -13.07 13.08
CA ALA A 237 9.74 -11.85 13.64
C ALA A 237 8.37 -12.15 14.29
N SER A 238 7.50 -12.89 13.61
CA SER A 238 6.20 -13.32 14.11
C SER A 238 6.34 -14.21 15.35
N TYR A 239 7.35 -15.09 15.40
CA TYR A 239 7.67 -15.87 16.59
C TYR A 239 7.99 -14.97 17.79
N ALA A 240 8.84 -13.96 17.60
CA ALA A 240 9.20 -13.01 18.66
C ALA A 240 8.01 -12.16 19.11
N ALA A 241 7.25 -11.60 18.16
CA ALA A 241 6.07 -10.78 18.40
C ALA A 241 4.96 -11.56 19.12
N ASN A 242 4.83 -12.85 18.86
CA ASN A 242 3.86 -13.74 19.51
C ASN A 242 4.40 -14.38 20.81
N GLY A 243 5.29 -13.69 21.53
CA GLY A 243 5.78 -14.12 22.83
C GLY A 243 6.71 -15.32 22.80
N ASN A 244 7.52 -15.46 21.75
CA ASN A 244 8.40 -16.61 21.50
C ASN A 244 7.64 -17.93 21.32
N VAL A 245 6.50 -17.86 20.65
CA VAL A 245 5.70 -19.03 20.24
C VAL A 245 5.29 -18.82 18.79
N TYR A 246 5.49 -19.83 17.94
CA TYR A 246 5.05 -19.72 16.55
C TYR A 246 3.53 -19.57 16.47
N PRO A 247 3.01 -18.55 15.77
CA PRO A 247 1.58 -18.32 15.69
C PRO A 247 0.89 -19.44 14.92
N SER A 248 -0.35 -19.73 15.33
CA SER A 248 -1.20 -20.64 14.60
C SER A 248 -1.80 -19.92 13.39
N VAL A 249 -1.89 -20.63 12.26
CA VAL A 249 -2.47 -20.13 11.02
C VAL A 249 -3.52 -21.07 10.48
N ILE A 250 -4.43 -20.49 9.71
CA ILE A 250 -5.29 -21.18 8.77
C ILE A 250 -4.91 -20.72 7.35
N PRO A 251 -5.45 -21.30 6.27
CA PRO A 251 -5.12 -20.84 4.92
C PRO A 251 -5.34 -19.33 4.77
N GLY A 252 -4.25 -18.63 4.48
CA GLY A 252 -4.20 -17.18 4.23
C GLY A 252 -4.31 -16.27 5.45
N HIS A 253 -4.42 -16.77 6.69
CA HIS A 253 -4.71 -15.91 7.85
C HIS A 253 -4.01 -16.42 9.11
N TRP A 254 -3.85 -15.52 10.08
CA TRP A 254 -3.71 -15.96 11.47
C TRP A 254 -4.94 -16.77 11.89
N ALA A 255 -4.77 -17.71 12.82
CA ALA A 255 -5.92 -18.44 13.37
C ALA A 255 -6.86 -17.47 14.09
N GLY A 256 -8.16 -17.78 14.10
CA GLY A 256 -9.13 -16.87 14.70
C GLY A 256 -8.93 -16.68 16.20
N ASN A 257 -9.21 -15.48 16.72
CA ASN A 257 -8.91 -15.04 18.09
C ASN A 257 -7.41 -14.94 18.44
N THR A 258 -6.53 -14.87 17.43
CA THR A 258 -5.11 -14.59 17.69
C THR A 258 -4.97 -13.17 18.20
N MET A 259 -4.46 -13.01 19.43
CA MET A 259 -4.31 -11.71 20.09
C MET A 259 -2.89 -11.16 19.89
N SER A 260 -2.78 -9.85 19.78
CA SER A 260 -1.53 -9.10 19.77
C SER A 260 -1.76 -7.72 20.38
N THR A 261 -0.84 -6.78 20.16
CA THR A 261 -0.98 -5.36 20.50
C THR A 261 -1.12 -4.53 19.23
N VAL A 262 -1.88 -3.43 19.29
CA VAL A 262 -1.90 -2.43 18.21
C VAL A 262 -0.47 -2.00 17.91
N PHE A 263 -0.08 -2.00 16.64
CA PHE A 263 1.29 -1.67 16.23
C PHE A 263 1.63 -0.23 16.64
N GLY A 264 2.80 -0.01 17.22
CA GLY A 264 3.19 1.26 17.84
C GLY A 264 2.62 1.51 19.25
N GLY A 265 1.76 0.64 19.76
CA GLY A 265 1.04 0.84 21.03
C GLY A 265 1.13 -0.32 22.02
N THR A 266 0.39 -0.19 23.12
CA THR A 266 0.30 -1.22 24.17
C THR A 266 -1.09 -1.87 24.29
N ALA A 267 -2.05 -1.38 23.51
CA ALA A 267 -3.44 -1.82 23.50
C ALA A 267 -3.56 -3.25 22.96
N SER A 268 -4.15 -4.18 23.71
CA SER A 268 -4.36 -5.55 23.21
C SER A 268 -5.58 -5.62 22.29
N GLN A 269 -5.43 -6.30 21.17
CA GLN A 269 -6.49 -6.50 20.17
C GLN A 269 -6.26 -7.84 19.46
N GLU A 270 -7.32 -8.41 18.89
CA GLU A 270 -7.17 -9.47 17.90
C GLU A 270 -6.39 -8.96 16.67
N ALA A 271 -5.49 -9.78 16.13
CA ALA A 271 -4.67 -9.46 14.97
C ALA A 271 -5.54 -9.14 13.75
N ALA A 272 -5.21 -8.07 13.03
CA ALA A 272 -5.97 -7.58 11.88
C ALA A 272 -6.11 -8.66 10.80
N MET A 273 -5.07 -9.50 10.61
CA MET A 273 -5.07 -10.60 9.62
C MET A 273 -5.66 -11.91 10.13
N ASP A 274 -6.39 -11.93 11.24
CA ASP A 274 -7.37 -13.01 11.51
C ASP A 274 -8.56 -12.89 10.52
N PRO A 275 -9.29 -13.99 10.23
CA PRO A 275 -10.38 -13.99 9.24
C PRO A 275 -11.70 -13.36 9.73
N ASN A 276 -11.76 -12.81 10.95
CA ASN A 276 -12.97 -12.35 11.61
C ASN A 276 -12.92 -10.86 11.94
N ILE A 277 -14.10 -10.24 11.91
CA ILE A 277 -14.30 -8.91 12.46
C ILE A 277 -15.57 -8.92 13.29
N THR A 278 -15.48 -8.35 14.50
CA THR A 278 -16.67 -8.13 15.33
C THR A 278 -17.39 -6.88 14.82
N THR A 279 -18.66 -6.99 14.46
CA THR A 279 -19.44 -5.83 14.01
C THR A 279 -19.57 -4.79 15.13
N GLY A 280 -19.63 -3.52 14.75
CA GLY A 280 -19.69 -2.40 15.70
C GLY A 280 -18.34 -2.05 16.32
N THR A 281 -17.23 -2.63 15.86
CA THR A 281 -15.89 -2.40 16.40
C THR A 281 -14.93 -1.97 15.31
N ARG A 282 -13.85 -1.28 15.71
CA ARG A 282 -12.69 -1.02 14.88
C ARG A 282 -11.58 -2.01 15.23
N LYS A 283 -10.90 -2.51 14.20
CA LYS A 283 -9.77 -3.42 14.28
C LYS A 283 -8.59 -2.79 13.54
N LEU A 284 -7.56 -2.43 14.28
CA LEU A 284 -6.34 -1.80 13.78
C LEU A 284 -5.25 -2.84 13.48
N TRP A 285 -4.24 -2.44 12.72
CA TRP A 285 -3.06 -3.25 12.47
C TRP A 285 -2.32 -3.56 13.77
N THR A 286 -1.82 -4.79 13.93
CA THR A 286 -1.14 -5.23 15.16
C THR A 286 0.33 -5.52 14.96
N THR A 287 1.09 -5.54 16.04
CA THR A 287 2.51 -5.94 16.08
C THR A 287 2.73 -7.32 15.46
N LEU A 288 1.76 -8.24 15.54
CA LEU A 288 1.89 -9.54 14.89
C LEU A 288 1.70 -9.44 13.37
N ASP A 289 0.79 -8.59 12.90
CA ASP A 289 0.58 -8.38 11.47
C ASP A 289 1.81 -7.71 10.83
N ALA A 290 2.38 -6.68 11.51
CA ALA A 290 3.62 -6.03 11.11
C ALA A 290 4.81 -7.01 11.09
N ALA A 291 4.94 -7.85 12.11
CA ALA A 291 5.98 -8.88 12.13
C ALA A 291 5.82 -9.90 10.99
N GLY A 292 4.58 -10.20 10.60
CA GLY A 292 4.29 -11.01 9.42
C GLY A 292 4.82 -10.37 8.13
N LEU A 293 4.72 -9.05 7.99
CA LEU A 293 5.27 -8.32 6.84
C LEU A 293 6.80 -8.40 6.80
N THR A 294 7.45 -8.20 7.96
CA THR A 294 8.90 -8.38 8.08
C THR A 294 9.35 -9.78 7.68
N ASP A 295 8.60 -10.81 8.08
CA ASP A 295 8.94 -12.19 7.76
C ASP A 295 8.82 -12.51 6.25
N ILE A 296 7.99 -11.78 5.50
CA ILE A 296 7.88 -11.91 4.03
C ILE A 296 8.73 -10.90 3.26
N GLY A 297 9.65 -10.21 3.94
CA GLY A 297 10.69 -9.40 3.31
C GLY A 297 10.44 -7.90 3.24
N TRP A 298 9.37 -7.37 3.86
CA TRP A 298 9.19 -5.92 3.97
C TRP A 298 10.08 -5.33 5.08
N GLU A 299 10.70 -4.17 4.82
CA GLU A 299 11.29 -3.34 5.86
C GLU A 299 10.19 -2.53 6.55
N VAL A 300 9.85 -2.94 7.78
CA VAL A 300 8.74 -2.34 8.53
C VAL A 300 9.26 -1.48 9.67
N VAL A 301 8.81 -0.24 9.72
CA VAL A 301 9.05 0.70 10.82
C VAL A 301 7.77 0.88 11.63
N GLU A 302 7.95 1.10 12.93
CA GLU A 302 6.85 1.53 13.78
C GLU A 302 6.33 2.89 13.26
N PRO A 303 5.00 3.10 13.16
CA PRO A 303 4.45 4.35 12.67
C PRO A 303 4.99 5.52 13.49
N VAL A 304 5.59 6.49 12.80
CA VAL A 304 6.19 7.70 13.39
C VAL A 304 5.14 8.49 14.18
N LEU A 305 3.86 8.25 13.87
CA LEU A 305 2.69 9.00 14.31
C LEU A 305 1.63 8.16 15.03
N ALA A 306 1.98 7.02 15.63
CA ALA A 306 1.17 6.53 16.76
C ALA A 306 1.41 7.46 17.96
N LEU A 307 0.87 8.67 17.88
CA LEU A 307 0.68 9.54 19.02
C LEU A 307 -0.08 8.71 20.05
N ALA A 308 0.61 8.25 21.08
CA ALA A 308 -0.02 7.41 22.08
C ALA A 308 -1.25 8.13 22.63
N GLY A 309 -2.46 7.59 22.44
CA GLY A 309 -3.70 8.29 22.79
C GLY A 309 -4.46 8.95 21.64
N ASP A 310 -3.92 9.00 20.42
CA ASP A 310 -4.62 9.32 19.17
C ASP A 310 -5.32 8.03 18.72
N TYR A 311 -6.56 7.88 19.15
CA TYR A 311 -7.36 6.68 19.01
C TYR A 311 -8.29 6.74 17.80
N ASN A 312 -8.55 7.92 17.24
CA ASN A 312 -9.23 8.07 15.96
C ASN A 312 -8.26 8.18 14.76
N LEU A 313 -6.95 8.26 15.03
CA LEU A 313 -5.86 8.33 14.06
C LEU A 313 -5.95 9.58 13.16
N ASP A 314 -6.41 10.70 13.70
CA ASP A 314 -6.51 11.96 12.94
C ASP A 314 -5.24 12.82 13.02
N GLY A 315 -4.19 12.31 13.69
CA GLY A 315 -2.91 12.96 13.87
C GLY A 315 -2.90 13.96 15.03
N VAL A 316 -3.95 13.99 15.85
CA VAL A 316 -4.07 14.85 17.03
C VAL A 316 -4.67 14.08 18.20
N VAL A 317 -4.01 14.08 19.35
CA VAL A 317 -4.61 13.58 20.60
C VAL A 317 -5.52 14.65 21.17
N ASP A 318 -6.83 14.53 21.01
CA ASP A 318 -7.81 15.47 21.56
C ASP A 318 -9.01 14.81 22.24
N ALA A 319 -10.12 15.56 22.37
CA ALA A 319 -11.30 15.08 23.06
C ALA A 319 -12.08 14.03 22.25
N ALA A 320 -11.90 13.98 20.94
CA ALA A 320 -12.44 12.93 20.08
C ALA A 320 -11.86 11.57 20.49
N ASP A 321 -10.55 11.48 20.72
CA ASP A 321 -9.90 10.24 21.16
C ASP A 321 -10.41 9.76 22.51
N TYR A 322 -10.65 10.69 23.44
CA TYR A 322 -11.26 10.34 24.72
C TYR A 322 -12.59 9.62 24.53
N THR A 323 -13.39 10.06 23.56
CA THR A 323 -14.67 9.40 23.27
C THR A 323 -14.46 8.03 22.66
N VAL A 324 -13.48 7.86 21.76
CA VAL A 324 -13.11 6.54 21.22
C VAL A 324 -12.68 5.59 22.34
N TRP A 325 -11.81 6.02 23.25
CA TRP A 325 -11.38 5.24 24.41
C TRP A 325 -12.52 4.89 25.36
N ARG A 326 -13.28 5.90 25.80
CA ARG A 326 -14.35 5.75 26.79
C ARG A 326 -15.43 4.80 26.29
N ASP A 327 -15.78 4.88 25.01
CA ASP A 327 -16.84 4.06 24.44
C ASP A 327 -16.42 2.59 24.30
N ASN A 328 -15.11 2.30 24.33
CA ASN A 328 -14.54 0.95 24.41
C ASN A 328 -14.11 0.54 25.83
N PHE A 329 -14.33 1.37 26.85
CA PHE A 329 -13.87 1.08 28.21
C PHE A 329 -14.59 -0.13 28.82
N GLY A 330 -13.83 -1.16 29.18
CA GLY A 330 -14.37 -2.38 29.79
C GLY A 330 -14.93 -3.39 28.78
N THR A 331 -14.76 -3.16 27.48
CA THR A 331 -15.03 -4.16 26.44
C THR A 331 -13.76 -4.99 26.18
N PRO A 332 -13.89 -6.19 25.56
CA PRO A 332 -12.73 -6.94 25.07
C PRO A 332 -11.90 -6.18 24.01
N GLN A 333 -12.43 -5.09 23.45
CA GLN A 333 -11.78 -4.24 22.44
C GLN A 333 -11.29 -2.91 23.03
N ALA A 334 -11.02 -2.85 24.33
CA ALA A 334 -10.48 -1.65 24.96
C ALA A 334 -9.15 -1.24 24.29
N ILE A 335 -9.18 -0.12 23.59
CA ILE A 335 -7.98 0.50 23.00
C ILE A 335 -7.26 1.34 24.06
N GLY A 336 -5.94 1.22 24.13
CA GLY A 336 -5.05 1.99 24.99
C GLY A 336 -5.48 2.09 26.45
N SER A 337 -5.19 3.23 27.08
CA SER A 337 -5.63 3.53 28.44
C SER A 337 -5.99 5.01 28.65
N TYR A 338 -6.75 5.32 29.70
CA TYR A 338 -6.98 6.70 30.11
C TYR A 338 -5.66 7.44 30.41
N ALA A 339 -4.70 6.73 31.00
CA ALA A 339 -3.41 7.29 31.35
C ALA A 339 -2.62 7.68 30.09
N GLU A 340 -2.66 6.84 29.06
CA GLU A 340 -2.03 7.09 27.76
C GLU A 340 -2.63 8.31 27.07
N TRP A 341 -3.96 8.37 26.92
CA TRP A 341 -4.66 9.54 26.38
C TRP A 341 -4.36 10.83 27.17
N SER A 342 -4.53 10.78 28.49
CA SER A 342 -4.35 11.96 29.33
C SER A 342 -2.90 12.45 29.33
N SER A 343 -1.92 11.57 29.16
CA SER A 343 -0.51 11.93 29.09
C SER A 343 -0.12 12.63 27.79
N ASN A 344 -0.89 12.43 26.73
CA ASN A 344 -0.60 12.96 25.41
C ASN A 344 -1.64 13.96 24.90
N TYR A 345 -2.66 14.32 25.69
CA TYR A 345 -3.69 15.29 25.28
C TYR A 345 -3.09 16.62 24.77
N GLY A 346 -3.48 17.00 23.55
CA GLY A 346 -2.97 18.15 22.81
C GLY A 346 -1.70 17.89 22.02
N ALA A 347 -1.18 16.66 22.01
CA ALA A 347 -0.09 16.28 21.13
C ALA A 347 -0.60 16.20 19.69
N THR A 348 0.18 16.76 18.77
CA THR A 348 -0.10 16.76 17.34
C THR A 348 1.09 16.14 16.64
N SER A 349 0.83 15.29 15.64
CA SER A 349 1.85 14.74 14.78
C SER A 349 2.60 15.89 14.15
N ALA A 350 3.92 15.93 14.34
CA ALA A 350 4.73 16.98 13.73
C ALA A 350 4.59 16.82 12.22
N ALA A 351 4.04 17.83 11.53
CA ALA A 351 4.09 17.85 10.08
C ALA A 351 5.55 17.68 9.68
N THR A 352 5.88 16.58 9.00
CA THR A 352 7.19 16.37 8.42
C THR A 352 7.43 17.56 7.50
N GLY A 353 8.30 18.48 7.93
CA GLY A 353 8.71 19.60 7.12
C GLY A 353 9.49 19.05 5.94
N VAL A 354 8.79 18.76 4.84
CA VAL A 354 9.43 18.40 3.58
C VAL A 354 10.35 19.57 3.24
N SER A 355 11.65 19.33 3.20
CA SER A 355 12.59 20.30 2.64
C SER A 355 12.18 20.48 1.18
N VAL A 356 11.47 21.56 0.89
CA VAL A 356 11.12 21.95 -0.47
C VAL A 356 12.44 22.08 -1.23
N PRO A 357 12.69 21.29 -2.29
CA PRO A 357 13.85 21.52 -3.13
C PRO A 357 13.77 22.96 -3.64
N GLU A 358 14.74 23.80 -3.29
CA GLU A 358 14.79 25.15 -3.86
C GLU A 358 14.76 24.97 -5.39
N PRO A 359 13.88 25.68 -6.13
CA PRO A 359 13.91 25.63 -7.58
C PRO A 359 15.33 25.96 -7.99
N SER A 360 16.00 24.99 -8.62
CA SER A 360 17.42 25.07 -8.96
C SER A 360 17.76 26.49 -9.36
N ALA A 361 18.71 27.13 -8.67
CA ALA A 361 19.04 28.54 -8.91
C ALA A 361 19.32 28.83 -10.40
N VAL A 362 19.67 27.79 -11.17
CA VAL A 362 19.79 27.74 -12.63
C VAL A 362 18.48 28.05 -13.37
N ALA A 363 17.32 27.54 -12.93
CA ALA A 363 16.02 27.83 -13.54
C ALA A 363 15.59 29.30 -13.33
N LEU A 364 15.86 29.86 -12.15
CA LEU A 364 15.63 31.28 -11.86
C LEU A 364 16.61 32.19 -12.63
N LEU A 365 17.87 31.77 -12.79
CA LEU A 365 18.86 32.49 -13.61
C LEU A 365 18.47 32.44 -15.10
N ALA A 366 18.01 31.30 -15.61
CA ALA A 366 17.58 31.15 -16.99
C ALA A 366 16.34 32.01 -17.31
N LEU A 367 15.36 32.05 -16.41
CA LEU A 367 14.20 32.94 -16.52
C LEU A 367 14.60 34.43 -16.43
N ALA A 368 15.54 34.80 -15.56
CA ALA A 368 16.07 36.16 -15.47
C ALA A 368 16.85 36.57 -16.74
N CYS A 369 17.62 35.65 -17.34
CA CYS A 369 18.33 35.87 -18.60
C CYS A 369 17.37 36.00 -19.79
N LEU A 370 16.30 35.19 -19.84
CA LEU A 370 15.28 35.27 -20.90
C LEU A 370 14.41 36.53 -20.79
N ALA A 371 14.06 36.95 -19.57
CA ALA A 371 13.36 38.22 -19.33
C ALA A 371 14.25 39.45 -19.58
N GLY A 372 15.57 39.34 -19.36
CA GLY A 372 16.55 40.38 -19.69
C GLY A 372 16.81 40.53 -21.20
N ALA A 373 16.76 39.42 -21.96
CA ALA A 373 17.01 39.41 -23.40
C ALA A 373 15.89 40.03 -24.24
N THR A 374 14.66 40.09 -23.73
CA THR A 374 13.50 40.69 -24.45
C THR A 374 13.38 42.20 -24.26
N ARG A 375 14.32 42.85 -23.53
CA ARG A 375 14.35 44.31 -23.33
C ARG A 375 15.35 45.07 -24.21
N ARG A 376 15.92 44.43 -25.24
CA ARG A 376 16.71 45.09 -26.28
C ARG A 376 16.26 44.65 -27.67
N ASN A 377 15.20 45.28 -28.16
CA ASN A 377 15.07 45.90 -29.49
C ASN A 377 13.65 46.46 -29.67
#